data_AF-A0A094EF54-F1
#
_entry.id   AF-A0A094EF54-F1
#
_cell.length_a   1.000
_cell.length_b   1.000
_cell.length_c   1.000
_cell.angle_alpha   90.00
_cell.angle_beta   90.00
_cell.angle_gamma   90.00
#
_symmetry.space_group_name_H-M   'P 1'
#
loop_
_entity.id
_entity.type
_entity.pdbx_description
1 polymer ?
#
loop_
_entity_poly.entity_id
_entity_poly.type
_entity_poly.pdbx_seq_one_letter_code
_entity_poly.pdbx_strand_id
1 'polypeptide(L)'
;MADSSLSDREKPYQDGIHAEHQEPGLITNSAPVKDEGQWDGPDADFSGVDRAVVLRKMDMRLIPVLALLYLLSFLDRGNIGNANIQGLSEDLGLTDTQYALCLTVFFFTYALFELPSNLLLKKLRPSVWLPSIMVAWGTCTICLGVTNNYAGLLSVRVFLGLAEAGLFPGVSYYLTMWYCSEELAIRQGLFFSAASMAGAFSGLLAFAIAKMDGVGGYEGWRWIFILEGLLTVIVACGAYFIMYDFPDTASFLTPQERAWASHRLKYQGSKRSGRMIAESEKFEWRFVKAAVMDWQVWLGTIMFIGIVCPLYSISLFLPTIINQLGYEAATAQLLTIPIYISAAIMCIGTSKLSDRAAKAGNSRWPYIFWPMIAILVGFIIALAASAHGGVPGVVYAGVFITTCGIYPAVPGNITWIANNLAGSYKRAAGMGFQIGIGNLSGAMASNFYRKRDKPKFILGHALNIGIVSLGIAAVMTLRWNYARINAQRDRDESDGADINDDEIAKMGDRAPTFRYTL
;
A
#
# COMPACT_ATOMS: atom_id res chain seq x y z
N MET A 1 -27.78 -42.46 -55.69
CA MET A 1 -28.01 -42.66 -57.13
C MET A 1 -29.41 -42.12 -57.42
N ALA A 2 -29.46 -41.04 -58.21
CA ALA A 2 -30.63 -40.36 -58.77
C ALA A 2 -31.65 -39.68 -57.83
N ASP A 3 -32.43 -38.70 -58.29
CA ASP A 3 -32.10 -37.44 -58.95
C ASP A 3 -33.37 -36.56 -58.86
N SER A 4 -33.16 -35.25 -58.78
CA SER A 4 -33.92 -34.15 -59.38
C SER A 4 -35.48 -34.09 -59.45
N SER A 5 -35.98 -32.92 -59.00
CA SER A 5 -36.78 -31.93 -59.77
C SER A 5 -38.30 -31.75 -59.52
N LEU A 6 -38.61 -30.54 -59.01
CA LEU A 6 -39.56 -29.50 -59.47
C LEU A 6 -41.05 -29.85 -59.71
N SER A 7 -41.94 -29.11 -59.01
CA SER A 7 -43.03 -28.36 -59.66
C SER A 7 -43.63 -27.27 -58.74
N ASP A 8 -43.62 -26.03 -59.23
CA ASP A 8 -44.43 -24.89 -58.75
C ASP A 8 -45.94 -25.14 -58.90
N ARG A 9 -46.77 -24.53 -58.04
CA ARG A 9 -48.04 -23.84 -58.41
C ARG A 9 -48.75 -23.15 -57.23
N GLU A 10 -48.88 -21.82 -57.38
CA GLU A 10 -50.08 -20.97 -57.20
C GLU A 10 -50.80 -20.82 -55.83
N LYS A 11 -50.93 -19.56 -55.39
CA LYS A 11 -51.87 -19.04 -54.37
C LYS A 11 -53.30 -18.90 -54.95
N PRO A 12 -54.36 -18.70 -54.12
CA PRO A 12 -54.85 -17.32 -53.88
C PRO A 12 -55.42 -17.05 -52.47
N TYR A 13 -55.85 -15.79 -52.28
CA TYR A 13 -56.13 -14.98 -51.09
C TYR A 13 -57.65 -14.84 -50.81
N GLN A 14 -58.02 -14.21 -49.68
CA GLN A 14 -59.33 -13.64 -49.24
C GLN A 14 -60.36 -14.59 -48.60
N ASP A 15 -61.21 -14.21 -47.63
CA ASP A 15 -61.42 -13.00 -46.80
C ASP A 15 -62.35 -13.41 -45.63
N GLY A 16 -62.34 -12.68 -44.52
CA GLY A 16 -63.26 -12.91 -43.40
C GLY A 16 -63.17 -11.85 -42.31
N ILE A 17 -63.71 -10.67 -42.59
CA ILE A 17 -63.90 -9.55 -41.65
C ILE A 17 -65.11 -9.83 -40.76
N HIS A 18 -64.97 -9.70 -39.44
CA HIS A 18 -66.04 -9.24 -38.56
C HIS A 18 -65.50 -8.23 -37.55
N ALA A 19 -66.14 -7.07 -37.52
CA ALA A 19 -65.76 -5.88 -36.79
C ALA A 19 -66.37 -5.82 -35.38
N GLU A 20 -65.61 -5.14 -34.52
CA GLU A 20 -66.02 -4.23 -33.42
C GLU A 20 -67.04 -4.69 -32.37
N HIS A 21 -66.53 -4.87 -31.14
CA HIS A 21 -67.07 -4.20 -29.97
C HIS A 21 -65.95 -3.65 -29.09
N GLN A 22 -66.00 -2.34 -28.89
CA GLN A 22 -65.10 -1.53 -28.08
C GLN A 22 -65.91 -1.04 -26.88
N GLU A 23 -65.50 -1.40 -25.66
CA GLU A 23 -65.91 -0.72 -24.42
C GLU A 23 -64.68 -0.41 -23.56
N PRO A 24 -64.75 0.62 -22.69
CA PRO A 24 -63.64 1.53 -22.47
C PRO A 24 -62.96 1.38 -21.11
N GLY A 25 -61.66 1.72 -21.07
CA GLY A 25 -61.03 2.37 -19.92
C GLY A 25 -60.59 1.47 -18.76
N LEU A 26 -59.33 1.04 -18.80
CA LEU A 26 -58.49 0.93 -17.59
C LEU A 26 -57.03 1.13 -18.01
N ILE A 27 -56.53 2.34 -17.75
CA ILE A 27 -55.12 2.70 -17.88
C ILE A 27 -54.39 1.97 -16.74
N THR A 28 -53.95 0.74 -16.96
CA THR A 28 -52.89 0.15 -16.12
C THR A 28 -51.57 0.58 -16.73
N ASN A 29 -51.07 1.73 -16.27
CA ASN A 29 -49.71 2.18 -16.50
C ASN A 29 -48.77 1.29 -15.67
N SER A 30 -48.58 0.04 -16.07
CA SER A 30 -47.51 -0.80 -15.54
C SER A 30 -46.31 -0.65 -16.46
N ALA A 31 -45.53 0.40 -16.22
CA ALA A 31 -44.13 0.41 -16.64
C ALA A 31 -43.48 -0.90 -16.17
N PRO A 32 -42.66 -1.58 -16.99
CA PRO A 32 -41.90 -2.71 -16.50
C PRO A 32 -41.03 -2.21 -15.35
N VAL A 33 -41.15 -2.86 -14.19
CA VAL A 33 -40.27 -2.63 -13.04
C VAL A 33 -38.85 -2.84 -13.55
N LYS A 34 -38.08 -1.74 -13.64
CA LYS A 34 -36.65 -1.81 -13.95
C LYS A 34 -35.99 -2.60 -12.84
N ASP A 35 -35.30 -3.68 -13.17
CA ASP A 35 -34.40 -4.35 -12.25
C ASP A 35 -33.37 -3.33 -11.74
N GLU A 36 -33.46 -2.99 -10.46
CA GLU A 36 -32.61 -2.03 -9.78
C GLU A 36 -31.18 -2.60 -9.65
N GLY A 37 -30.39 -2.46 -10.70
CA GLY A 37 -29.00 -2.92 -10.74
C GLY A 37 -28.42 -3.16 -12.13
N GLN A 38 -29.22 -3.05 -13.20
CA GLN A 38 -28.68 -3.19 -14.56
C GLN A 38 -27.87 -1.95 -14.97
N TRP A 39 -26.65 -2.22 -15.42
CA TRP A 39 -25.70 -1.25 -15.97
C TRP A 39 -26.23 -0.70 -17.31
N ASP A 40 -26.51 0.61 -17.37
CA ASP A 40 -27.08 1.31 -18.54
C ASP A 40 -26.07 1.60 -19.68
N GLY A 41 -24.93 0.91 -19.72
CA GLY A 41 -23.92 1.15 -20.76
C GLY A 41 -23.03 2.39 -20.54
N PRO A 42 -22.30 2.81 -21.58
CA PRO A 42 -21.45 4.02 -21.61
C PRO A 42 -22.17 5.34 -21.30
N ASP A 43 -23.50 5.36 -21.46
CA ASP A 43 -24.35 6.56 -21.39
C ASP A 43 -25.14 6.66 -20.08
N ALA A 44 -24.62 6.09 -18.99
CA ALA A 44 -25.26 6.16 -17.69
C ALA A 44 -25.28 7.61 -17.15
N ASP A 45 -26.48 8.13 -16.85
CA ASP A 45 -26.66 9.46 -16.27
C ASP A 45 -26.35 9.46 -14.76
N PHE A 46 -25.26 10.12 -14.40
CA PHE A 46 -24.82 10.31 -13.02
C PHE A 46 -24.97 11.75 -12.51
N SER A 47 -25.77 12.58 -13.18
CA SER A 47 -26.00 13.99 -12.81
C SER A 47 -26.54 14.16 -11.38
N GLY A 48 -27.30 13.19 -10.87
CA GLY A 48 -27.83 13.17 -9.50
C GLY A 48 -26.85 12.72 -8.41
N VAL A 49 -25.62 12.30 -8.74
CA VAL A 49 -24.65 11.77 -7.78
C VAL A 49 -23.65 12.84 -7.35
N ASP A 50 -23.69 13.26 -6.08
CA ASP A 50 -22.66 14.12 -5.50
C ASP A 50 -21.36 13.33 -5.27
N ARG A 51 -20.39 13.58 -6.15
CA ARG A 51 -19.08 12.92 -6.17
C ARG A 51 -18.32 13.08 -4.85
N ALA A 52 -18.40 14.26 -4.22
CA ALA A 52 -17.66 14.53 -2.99
C ALA A 52 -18.28 13.81 -1.80
N VAL A 53 -19.61 13.70 -1.77
CA VAL A 53 -20.34 12.95 -0.73
C VAL A 53 -20.02 11.46 -0.82
N VAL A 54 -20.07 10.86 -2.03
CA VAL A 54 -19.75 9.44 -2.21
C VAL A 54 -18.31 9.13 -1.80
N LEU A 55 -17.35 9.95 -2.23
CA LEU A 55 -15.94 9.78 -1.84
C LEU A 55 -15.76 9.89 -0.33
N ARG A 56 -16.44 10.83 0.33
CA ARG A 56 -16.38 10.98 1.79
C ARG A 56 -16.99 9.76 2.50
N LYS A 57 -18.09 9.20 2.00
CA LYS A 57 -18.68 7.96 2.54
C LYS A 57 -17.68 6.80 2.46
N MET A 58 -17.03 6.63 1.31
CA MET A 58 -15.99 5.61 1.12
C MET A 58 -14.81 5.84 2.07
N ASP A 59 -14.29 7.07 2.13
CA ASP A 59 -13.14 7.43 2.98
C ASP A 59 -13.42 7.15 4.46
N MET A 60 -14.59 7.56 4.97
CA MET A 60 -14.97 7.38 6.38
C MET A 60 -15.18 5.92 6.77
N ARG A 61 -15.47 5.03 5.80
CA ARG A 61 -15.72 3.61 6.08
C ARG A 61 -14.48 2.75 5.91
N LEU A 62 -13.65 3.04 4.91
CA LEU A 62 -12.50 2.21 4.56
C LEU A 62 -11.24 2.64 5.29
N ILE A 63 -10.90 3.93 5.25
CA ILE A 63 -9.59 4.42 5.69
C ILE A 63 -9.37 4.24 7.20
N PRO A 64 -10.31 4.51 8.10
CA PRO A 64 -10.11 4.31 9.53
C PRO A 64 -9.80 2.86 9.90
N VAL A 65 -10.48 1.90 9.26
CA VAL A 65 -10.24 0.47 9.48
C VAL A 65 -8.83 0.14 9.02
N LEU A 66 -8.50 0.43 7.76
CA LEU A 66 -7.17 0.16 7.20
C LEU A 66 -6.04 0.83 8.00
N ALA A 67 -6.24 2.07 8.44
CA ALA A 67 -5.31 2.80 9.28
C ALA A 67 -5.13 2.13 10.65
N LEU A 68 -6.21 1.67 11.28
CA LEU A 68 -6.13 0.93 12.55
C LEU A 68 -5.38 -0.39 12.38
N LEU A 69 -5.67 -1.15 11.30
CA LEU A 69 -4.97 -2.40 11.02
C LEU A 69 -3.46 -2.18 10.87
N TYR A 70 -3.08 -1.09 10.19
CA TYR A 70 -1.67 -0.77 9.96
C TYR A 70 -0.97 -0.13 11.16
N LEU A 71 -1.71 0.61 11.98
CA LEU A 71 -1.22 1.11 13.26
C LEU A 71 -0.78 -0.06 14.14
N LEU A 72 -1.63 -1.08 14.28
CA LEU A 72 -1.31 -2.30 15.01
C LEU A 72 -0.09 -3.01 14.38
N SER A 73 -0.04 -3.10 13.05
CA SER A 73 1.13 -3.64 12.31
C SER A 73 2.44 -2.97 12.68
N PHE A 74 2.46 -1.64 12.76
CA PHE A 74 3.68 -0.93 13.11
C PHE A 74 4.03 -1.01 14.60
N LEU A 75 3.05 -1.11 15.50
CA LEU A 75 3.30 -1.31 16.93
C LEU A 75 4.04 -2.63 17.17
N ASP A 76 3.49 -3.73 16.65
CA ASP A 76 4.07 -5.07 16.73
C ASP A 76 5.50 -5.15 16.18
N ARG A 77 5.80 -4.38 15.13
CA ARG A 77 7.14 -4.32 14.53
C ARG A 77 8.18 -3.69 15.46
N GLY A 78 7.77 -2.67 16.22
CA GLY A 78 8.62 -2.00 17.22
C GLY A 78 8.84 -2.83 18.49
N ASN A 79 7.94 -3.76 18.80
CA ASN A 79 7.91 -4.47 20.09
C ASN A 79 9.17 -5.25 20.41
N ILE A 80 9.86 -5.84 19.43
CA ILE A 80 11.12 -6.55 19.72
C ILE A 80 12.25 -5.63 20.13
N GLY A 81 12.30 -4.41 19.57
CA GLY A 81 13.25 -3.40 20.01
C GLY A 81 12.98 -3.00 21.46
N ASN A 82 11.71 -2.77 21.79
CA ASN A 82 11.29 -2.42 23.15
C ASN A 82 11.49 -3.58 24.14
N ALA A 83 11.12 -4.80 23.78
CA ALA A 83 11.31 -6.01 24.58
C ALA A 83 12.78 -6.29 24.87
N ASN A 84 13.67 -6.02 23.91
CA ASN A 84 15.12 -6.14 24.11
C ASN A 84 15.66 -5.15 25.15
N ILE A 85 15.07 -3.95 25.25
CA ILE A 85 15.41 -2.99 26.32
C ILE A 85 14.92 -3.50 27.69
N GLN A 86 13.85 -4.30 27.71
CA GLN A 86 13.22 -4.87 28.91
C GLN A 86 13.78 -6.26 29.31
N GLY A 87 14.94 -6.66 28.79
CA GLY A 87 15.62 -7.89 29.25
C GLY A 87 15.45 -9.13 28.37
N LEU A 88 14.71 -9.07 27.24
CA LEU A 88 14.49 -10.22 26.34
C LEU A 88 15.78 -11.01 26.01
N SER A 89 16.87 -10.32 25.67
CA SER A 89 18.13 -11.00 25.32
C SER A 89 18.82 -11.63 26.52
N GLU A 90 18.67 -11.06 27.71
CA GLU A 90 19.27 -11.58 28.94
C GLU A 90 18.52 -12.83 29.41
N ASP A 91 17.19 -12.77 29.45
CA ASP A 91 16.32 -13.87 29.91
C ASP A 91 16.41 -15.09 28.99
N LEU A 92 16.54 -14.88 27.68
CA LEU A 92 16.67 -15.95 26.69
C LEU A 92 18.12 -16.37 26.41
N GLY A 93 19.10 -15.72 27.05
CA GLY A 93 20.53 -16.01 26.86
C GLY A 93 21.02 -15.76 25.43
N LEU A 94 20.51 -14.73 24.75
CA LEU A 94 20.83 -14.43 23.36
C LEU A 94 22.17 -13.71 23.23
N THR A 95 23.00 -14.19 22.31
CA THR A 95 24.14 -13.42 21.81
C THR A 95 23.67 -12.29 20.88
N ASP A 96 24.47 -11.23 20.76
CA ASP A 96 24.20 -10.12 19.82
C ASP A 96 23.96 -10.61 18.38
N THR A 97 24.70 -11.64 17.96
CA THR A 97 24.54 -12.26 16.63
C THR A 97 23.20 -13.02 16.51
N GLN A 98 22.79 -13.76 17.55
CA GLN A 98 21.52 -14.46 17.56
C GLN A 98 20.33 -13.49 17.53
N TYR A 99 20.39 -12.41 18.32
CA TYR A 99 19.38 -11.36 18.31
C TYR A 99 19.27 -10.70 16.92
N ALA A 100 20.40 -10.31 16.32
CA ALA A 100 20.42 -9.74 14.98
C ALA A 100 19.87 -10.72 13.91
N LEU A 101 20.15 -12.03 14.05
CA LEU A 101 19.61 -13.04 13.15
C LEU A 101 18.08 -13.15 13.27
N CYS A 102 17.52 -13.10 14.48
CA CYS A 102 16.07 -13.08 14.71
C CYS A 102 15.38 -11.88 14.04
N LEU A 103 16.03 -10.71 14.03
CA LEU A 103 15.54 -9.53 13.31
C LEU A 103 15.60 -9.74 11.78
N THR A 104 16.69 -10.32 11.29
CA THR A 104 16.96 -10.45 9.87
C THR A 104 16.07 -11.52 9.19
N VAL A 105 15.85 -12.66 9.84
CA VAL A 105 15.11 -13.80 9.24
C VAL A 105 13.66 -13.46 8.88
N PHE A 106 13.05 -12.56 9.66
CA PHE A 106 11.71 -12.02 9.40
C PHE A 106 11.61 -11.41 8.00
N PHE A 107 12.58 -10.56 7.62
CA PHE A 107 12.52 -9.84 6.34
C PHE A 107 12.62 -10.75 5.12
N PHE A 108 13.35 -11.87 5.20
CA PHE A 108 13.47 -12.81 4.08
C PHE A 108 12.15 -13.52 3.77
N THR A 109 11.49 -14.04 4.81
CA THR A 109 10.19 -14.70 4.65
C THR A 109 9.10 -13.70 4.28
N TYR A 110 9.11 -12.54 4.93
CA TYR A 110 8.22 -11.44 4.63
C TYR A 110 8.30 -11.02 3.14
N ALA A 111 9.50 -10.70 2.65
CA ALA A 111 9.71 -10.31 1.25
C ALA A 111 9.34 -11.41 0.23
N LEU A 112 9.65 -12.68 0.54
CA LEU A 112 9.37 -13.80 -0.35
C LEU A 112 7.87 -14.02 -0.56
N PHE A 113 7.07 -13.84 0.50
CA PHE A 113 5.64 -14.12 0.49
C PHE A 113 4.77 -12.89 0.18
N GLU A 114 5.33 -11.68 0.09
CA GLU A 114 4.57 -10.48 -0.30
C GLU A 114 3.94 -10.61 -1.69
N LEU A 115 4.74 -10.99 -2.69
CA LEU A 115 4.27 -11.14 -4.07
C LEU A 115 3.19 -12.23 -4.19
N PRO A 116 3.41 -13.48 -3.71
CA PRO A 116 2.37 -14.50 -3.67
C PRO A 116 1.10 -14.06 -2.95
N SER A 117 1.23 -13.43 -1.77
CA SER A 117 0.09 -12.98 -0.97
C SER A 117 -0.73 -11.91 -1.69
N ASN A 118 -0.06 -10.97 -2.38
CA ASN A 118 -0.76 -9.93 -3.13
C ASN A 118 -1.47 -10.50 -4.38
N LEU A 119 -0.91 -11.53 -5.02
CA LEU A 119 -1.59 -12.25 -6.11
C LEU A 119 -2.81 -13.04 -5.61
N LEU A 120 -2.74 -13.63 -4.41
CA LEU A 120 -3.85 -14.32 -3.77
C LEU A 120 -4.99 -13.36 -3.42
N LEU A 121 -4.69 -12.14 -2.98
CA LEU A 121 -5.70 -11.11 -2.68
C LEU A 121 -6.62 -10.80 -3.88
N LYS A 122 -6.16 -10.99 -5.12
CA LYS A 122 -7.02 -10.84 -6.30
C LYS A 122 -7.95 -12.02 -6.55
N LYS A 123 -7.58 -13.23 -6.11
CA LYS A 123 -8.43 -14.43 -6.21
C LYS A 123 -9.39 -14.56 -5.02
N LEU A 124 -9.01 -13.99 -3.89
CA LEU A 124 -9.75 -14.05 -2.64
C LEU A 124 -10.47 -12.73 -2.38
N ARG A 125 -11.41 -12.76 -1.43
CA ARG A 125 -12.15 -11.57 -1.01
C ARG A 125 -11.27 -10.73 -0.06
N PRO A 126 -11.03 -9.44 -0.33
CA PRO A 126 -10.23 -8.58 0.56
C PRO A 126 -10.75 -8.53 2.00
N SER A 127 -12.07 -8.57 2.20
CA SER A 127 -12.71 -8.60 3.52
C SER A 127 -12.40 -9.85 4.35
N VAL A 128 -11.96 -10.94 3.70
CA VAL A 128 -11.59 -12.19 4.37
C VAL A 128 -10.07 -12.30 4.44
N TRP A 129 -9.37 -12.01 3.35
CA TRP A 129 -7.92 -12.24 3.26
C TRP A 129 -7.10 -11.32 4.18
N LEU A 130 -7.38 -10.02 4.19
CA LEU A 130 -6.63 -9.06 5.01
C LEU A 130 -6.84 -9.32 6.52
N PRO A 131 -8.06 -9.56 7.02
CA PRO A 131 -8.25 -9.97 8.41
C PRO A 131 -7.67 -11.36 8.74
N SER A 132 -7.70 -12.33 7.80
CA SER A 132 -7.08 -13.65 8.00
C SER A 132 -5.58 -13.56 8.24
N ILE A 133 -4.90 -12.72 7.44
CA ILE A 133 -3.48 -12.38 7.62
C ILE A 133 -3.25 -11.86 9.04
N MET A 134 -4.09 -10.92 9.50
CA MET A 134 -3.93 -10.34 10.82
C MET A 134 -4.21 -11.29 11.98
N VAL A 135 -5.17 -12.20 11.84
CA VAL A 135 -5.40 -13.25 12.85
C VAL A 135 -4.19 -14.17 12.94
N ALA A 136 -3.65 -14.63 11.79
CA ALA A 136 -2.47 -15.49 11.76
C ALA A 136 -1.24 -14.78 12.35
N TRP A 137 -1.05 -13.53 11.99
CA TRP A 137 0.04 -12.68 12.45
C TRP A 137 -0.07 -12.35 13.95
N GLY A 138 -1.22 -11.88 14.43
CA GLY A 138 -1.45 -11.62 15.86
C GLY A 138 -1.30 -12.88 16.73
N THR A 139 -1.69 -14.04 16.21
CA THR A 139 -1.42 -15.33 16.87
C THR A 139 0.08 -15.60 16.98
N CYS A 140 0.85 -15.36 15.92
CA CYS A 140 2.32 -15.46 15.96
C CYS A 140 2.92 -14.44 16.94
N THR A 141 2.38 -13.22 17.04
CA THR A 141 2.80 -12.22 18.03
C THR A 141 2.58 -12.75 19.46
N ILE A 142 1.40 -13.32 19.77
CA ILE A 142 1.17 -13.96 21.09
C ILE A 142 2.18 -15.08 21.33
N CYS A 143 2.47 -15.90 20.30
CA CYS A 143 3.47 -16.96 20.40
C CYS A 143 4.87 -16.42 20.75
N LEU A 144 5.26 -15.21 20.32
CA LEU A 144 6.55 -14.61 20.70
C LEU A 144 6.67 -14.43 22.21
N GLY A 145 5.61 -13.96 22.88
CA GLY A 145 5.60 -13.72 24.31
C GLY A 145 5.75 -14.99 25.15
N VAL A 146 5.36 -16.15 24.62
CA VAL A 146 5.47 -17.44 25.33
C VAL A 146 6.74 -18.22 24.98
N THR A 147 7.63 -17.69 24.13
CA THR A 147 8.89 -18.38 23.78
C THR A 147 9.88 -18.38 24.95
N ASN A 148 10.64 -19.46 25.10
CA ASN A 148 11.57 -19.66 26.24
C ASN A 148 13.02 -19.89 25.83
N ASN A 149 13.32 -19.87 24.54
CA ASN A 149 14.68 -20.06 24.05
C ASN A 149 14.86 -19.43 22.66
N TYR A 150 16.12 -19.33 22.24
CA TYR A 150 16.53 -18.84 20.93
C TYR A 150 15.80 -19.53 19.75
N ALA A 151 15.72 -20.86 19.76
CA ALA A 151 15.11 -21.61 18.67
C ALA A 151 13.61 -21.33 18.51
N GLY A 152 12.90 -21.18 19.63
CA GLY A 152 11.49 -20.79 19.66
C GLY A 152 11.30 -19.38 19.11
N LEU A 153 12.09 -18.41 19.59
CA LEU A 153 12.05 -17.04 19.11
C LEU A 153 12.32 -16.96 17.60
N LEU A 154 13.35 -17.64 17.11
CA LEU A 154 13.70 -17.68 15.68
C LEU A 154 12.60 -18.34 14.84
N SER A 155 12.00 -19.44 15.31
CA SER A 155 10.95 -20.15 14.58
C SER A 155 9.70 -19.30 14.44
N VAL A 156 9.23 -18.68 15.53
CA VAL A 156 8.07 -17.78 15.50
C VAL A 156 8.34 -16.59 14.60
N ARG A 157 9.58 -16.07 14.55
CA ARG A 157 9.97 -14.99 13.64
C ARG A 157 9.83 -15.32 12.15
N VAL A 158 10.15 -16.56 11.77
CA VAL A 158 9.97 -17.06 10.41
C VAL A 158 8.48 -17.11 10.06
N PHE A 159 7.64 -17.65 10.95
CA PHE A 159 6.19 -17.72 10.74
C PHE A 159 5.53 -16.34 10.75
N LEU A 160 6.02 -15.42 11.59
CA LEU A 160 5.55 -14.04 11.64
C LEU A 160 5.78 -13.33 10.31
N GLY A 161 6.97 -13.48 9.71
CA GLY A 161 7.28 -12.91 8.40
C GLY A 161 6.37 -13.46 7.30
N LEU A 162 6.13 -14.78 7.30
CA LEU A 162 5.17 -15.43 6.40
C LEU A 162 3.74 -14.86 6.57
N ALA A 163 3.27 -14.73 7.82
CA ALA A 163 1.93 -14.28 8.12
C ALA A 163 1.71 -12.81 7.75
N GLU A 164 2.67 -11.92 8.08
CA GLU A 164 2.53 -10.47 7.93
C GLU A 164 2.68 -9.98 6.46
N ALA A 165 3.33 -10.77 5.61
CA ALA A 165 3.76 -10.39 4.24
C ALA A 165 2.67 -9.75 3.36
N GLY A 166 1.41 -10.13 3.56
CA GLY A 166 0.31 -9.68 2.70
C GLY A 166 -0.30 -8.33 3.05
N LEU A 167 -0.11 -7.83 4.26
CA LEU A 167 -0.92 -6.72 4.77
C LEU A 167 -0.63 -5.42 4.03
N PHE A 168 0.63 -5.00 3.99
CA PHE A 168 1.00 -3.72 3.39
C PHE A 168 0.76 -3.66 1.86
N PRO A 169 1.33 -4.57 1.04
CA PRO A 169 1.05 -4.59 -0.39
C PRO A 169 -0.45 -4.83 -0.68
N GLY A 170 -1.11 -5.65 0.14
CA GLY A 170 -2.51 -5.97 -0.01
C GLY A 170 -3.43 -4.78 0.24
N VAL A 171 -3.21 -4.00 1.30
CA VAL A 171 -3.98 -2.77 1.54
C VAL A 171 -3.67 -1.72 0.46
N SER A 172 -2.40 -1.57 0.08
CA SER A 172 -2.05 -0.63 -1.00
C SER A 172 -2.75 -1.00 -2.31
N TYR A 173 -2.84 -2.29 -2.65
CA TYR A 173 -3.57 -2.78 -3.81
C TYR A 173 -5.09 -2.64 -3.66
N TYR A 174 -5.64 -2.96 -2.49
CA TYR A 174 -7.06 -2.79 -2.17
C TYR A 174 -7.52 -1.34 -2.38
N LEU A 175 -6.70 -0.35 -2.00
CA LEU A 175 -7.02 1.05 -2.29
C LEU A 175 -7.11 1.36 -3.79
N THR A 176 -6.36 0.66 -4.65
CA THR A 176 -6.49 0.81 -6.12
C THR A 176 -7.78 0.23 -6.69
N MET A 177 -8.46 -0.65 -5.94
CA MET A 177 -9.76 -1.23 -6.33
C MET A 177 -10.94 -0.31 -5.97
N TRP A 178 -10.73 0.65 -5.07
CA TRP A 178 -11.78 1.57 -4.61
C TRP A 178 -11.58 3.00 -5.10
N TYR A 179 -10.35 3.42 -5.36
CA TYR A 179 -10.02 4.81 -5.68
C TYR A 179 -9.31 4.95 -7.01
N CYS A 180 -9.56 6.08 -7.68
CA CYS A 180 -8.85 6.40 -8.91
C CYS A 180 -7.42 6.91 -8.66
N SER A 181 -6.58 6.82 -9.68
CA SER A 181 -5.15 7.21 -9.66
C SER A 181 -4.90 8.62 -9.15
N GLU A 182 -5.80 9.56 -9.52
CA GLU A 182 -5.76 10.97 -9.14
C GLU A 182 -6.10 11.24 -7.67
N GLU A 183 -6.61 10.24 -6.96
CA GLU A 183 -7.14 10.34 -5.60
C GLU A 183 -6.45 9.40 -4.63
N LEU A 184 -5.54 8.57 -5.13
CA LEU A 184 -4.93 7.47 -4.39
C LEU A 184 -3.89 7.97 -3.38
N ALA A 185 -3.17 9.05 -3.65
CA ALA A 185 -2.03 9.44 -2.81
C ALA A 185 -2.47 9.84 -1.40
N ILE A 186 -3.54 10.63 -1.25
CA ILE A 186 -4.02 11.04 0.08
C ILE A 186 -4.54 9.85 0.89
N ARG A 187 -5.14 8.83 0.26
CA ARG A 187 -5.60 7.62 0.96
C ARG A 187 -4.43 6.75 1.41
N GLN A 188 -3.42 6.58 0.55
CA GLN A 188 -2.17 5.92 0.92
C GLN A 188 -1.46 6.71 2.04
N GLY A 189 -1.45 8.04 1.98
CA GLY A 189 -0.86 8.91 2.99
C GLY A 189 -1.58 8.84 4.34
N LEU A 190 -2.92 8.84 4.35
CA LEU A 190 -3.71 8.64 5.58
C LEU A 190 -3.45 7.27 6.20
N PHE A 191 -3.48 6.22 5.38
CA PHE A 191 -3.13 4.86 5.79
C PHE A 191 -1.71 4.79 6.37
N PHE A 192 -0.71 5.30 5.65
CA PHE A 192 0.68 5.23 6.07
C PHE A 192 1.01 6.16 7.24
N SER A 193 0.27 7.26 7.43
CA SER A 193 0.43 8.13 8.59
C SER A 193 0.14 7.41 9.91
N ALA A 194 -0.68 6.36 9.88
CA ALA A 194 -0.95 5.51 11.04
C ALA A 194 0.31 4.79 11.54
N ALA A 195 1.22 4.40 10.65
CA ALA A 195 2.53 3.84 11.02
C ALA A 195 3.42 4.86 11.74
N SER A 196 3.40 6.12 11.30
CA SER A 196 4.11 7.20 11.98
C SER A 196 3.57 7.39 13.39
N MET A 197 2.24 7.44 13.52
CA MET A 197 1.58 7.57 14.82
C MET A 197 1.87 6.38 15.74
N ALA A 198 1.88 5.15 15.22
CA ALA A 198 2.31 3.97 15.97
C ALA A 198 3.73 4.14 16.52
N GLY A 199 4.66 4.66 15.72
CA GLY A 199 6.03 4.96 16.17
C GLY A 199 6.09 5.95 17.34
N ALA A 200 5.18 6.93 17.39
CA ALA A 200 5.11 7.89 18.50
C ALA A 200 4.68 7.24 19.82
N PHE A 201 3.78 6.26 19.78
CA PHE A 201 3.19 5.67 20.99
C PHE A 201 3.74 4.30 21.38
N SER A 202 4.43 3.60 20.46
CA SER A 202 4.95 2.24 20.70
C SER A 202 5.86 2.16 21.92
N GLY A 203 6.84 3.06 22.06
CA GLY A 203 7.76 3.05 23.20
C GLY A 203 7.06 3.31 24.53
N LEU A 204 6.10 4.25 24.55
CA LEU A 204 5.32 4.60 25.74
C LEU A 204 4.40 3.44 26.17
N LEU A 205 3.71 2.82 25.20
CA LEU A 205 2.86 1.66 25.45
C LEU A 205 3.69 0.49 26.00
N ALA A 206 4.84 0.21 25.39
CA ALA A 206 5.76 -0.82 25.88
C ALA A 206 6.28 -0.52 27.29
N PHE A 207 6.62 0.73 27.60
CA PHE A 207 7.02 1.14 28.95
C PHE A 207 5.91 0.94 29.98
N ALA A 208 4.66 1.25 29.61
CA ALA A 208 3.50 1.04 30.49
C ALA A 208 3.24 -0.46 30.73
N ILE A 209 3.28 -1.27 29.67
CA ILE A 209 3.07 -2.73 29.76
C ILE A 209 4.20 -3.41 30.54
N ALA A 210 5.45 -2.93 30.41
CA ALA A 210 6.58 -3.47 31.15
C ALA A 210 6.42 -3.36 32.68
N LYS A 211 5.51 -2.53 33.19
CA LYS A 211 5.16 -2.50 34.63
C LYS A 211 4.40 -3.73 35.11
N MET A 212 3.99 -4.62 34.21
CA MET A 212 3.39 -5.92 34.52
C MET A 212 4.43 -7.01 34.80
N ASP A 213 5.70 -6.63 34.98
CA ASP A 213 6.74 -7.58 35.38
C ASP A 213 6.35 -8.35 36.66
N GLY A 214 6.48 -9.68 36.61
CA GLY A 214 6.08 -10.59 37.69
C GLY A 214 4.59 -10.96 37.70
N VAL A 215 3.74 -10.31 36.91
CA VAL A 215 2.32 -10.68 36.79
C VAL A 215 2.21 -12.04 36.10
N GLY A 216 1.53 -13.00 36.75
CA GLY A 216 1.34 -14.35 36.21
C GLY A 216 2.64 -15.18 36.12
N GLY A 217 3.72 -14.75 36.78
CA GLY A 217 5.03 -15.40 36.72
C GLY A 217 5.79 -15.14 35.40
N TYR A 218 5.35 -14.17 34.62
CA TYR A 218 6.01 -13.76 33.38
C TYR A 218 6.74 -12.43 33.54
N GLU A 219 7.83 -12.31 32.78
CA GLU A 219 8.66 -11.13 32.62
C GLU A 219 7.92 -10.05 31.84
N GLY A 220 8.14 -8.78 32.19
CA GLY A 220 7.40 -7.64 31.63
C GLY A 220 7.44 -7.55 30.09
N TRP A 221 8.52 -7.99 29.45
CA TRP A 221 8.66 -7.98 27.99
C TRP A 221 7.71 -8.94 27.29
N ARG A 222 7.32 -10.04 27.93
CA ARG A 222 6.41 -11.05 27.35
C ARG A 222 5.00 -10.49 27.19
N TRP A 223 4.56 -9.71 28.16
CA TRP A 223 3.25 -9.06 28.16
C TRP A 223 3.08 -8.08 27.00
N ILE A 224 4.16 -7.45 26.52
CA ILE A 224 4.13 -6.58 25.33
C ILE A 224 3.59 -7.38 24.14
N PHE A 225 4.17 -8.55 23.86
CA PHE A 225 3.75 -9.40 22.74
C PHE A 225 2.36 -10.02 22.95
N ILE A 226 2.05 -10.47 24.17
CA ILE A 226 0.77 -11.14 24.47
C ILE A 226 -0.41 -10.15 24.33
N LEU A 227 -0.31 -8.96 24.94
CA LEU A 227 -1.41 -7.99 24.93
C LEU A 227 -1.61 -7.37 23.55
N GLU A 228 -0.54 -6.98 22.86
CA GLU A 228 -0.64 -6.38 21.54
C GLU A 228 -1.10 -7.40 20.49
N GLY A 229 -0.57 -8.64 20.55
CA GLY A 229 -1.05 -9.73 19.70
C GLY A 229 -2.53 -10.07 19.93
N LEU A 230 -3.00 -10.07 21.19
CA LEU A 230 -4.42 -10.29 21.52
C LEU A 230 -5.30 -9.16 20.98
N LEU A 231 -4.89 -7.90 21.16
CA LEU A 231 -5.59 -6.75 20.61
C LEU A 231 -5.68 -6.84 19.08
N THR A 232 -4.59 -7.22 18.43
CA THR A 232 -4.53 -7.46 16.98
C THR A 232 -5.54 -8.53 16.54
N VAL A 233 -5.62 -9.66 17.23
CA VAL A 233 -6.59 -10.72 16.91
C VAL A 233 -8.03 -10.23 17.09
N ILE A 234 -8.34 -9.51 18.17
CA ILE A 234 -9.69 -8.97 18.42
C ILE A 234 -10.10 -7.99 17.32
N VAL A 235 -9.21 -7.06 16.96
CA VAL A 235 -9.47 -6.09 15.90
C VAL A 235 -9.61 -6.77 14.54
N ALA A 236 -8.79 -7.78 14.25
CA ALA A 236 -8.90 -8.58 13.03
C ALA A 236 -10.22 -9.34 12.95
N CYS A 237 -10.69 -9.94 14.05
CA CYS A 237 -12.00 -10.57 14.13
C CYS A 237 -13.13 -9.56 13.84
N GLY A 238 -13.03 -8.34 14.36
CA GLY A 238 -13.97 -7.25 14.03
C GLY A 238 -13.89 -6.81 12.57
N ALA A 239 -12.70 -6.81 11.97
CA ALA A 239 -12.49 -6.37 10.59
C ALA A 239 -13.23 -7.24 9.57
N TYR A 240 -13.46 -8.54 9.83
CA TYR A 240 -14.28 -9.40 8.97
C TYR A 240 -15.71 -8.87 8.75
N PHE A 241 -16.26 -8.15 9.73
CA PHE A 241 -17.63 -7.63 9.66
C PHE A 241 -17.70 -6.19 9.15
N ILE A 242 -16.58 -5.46 9.16
CA ILE A 242 -16.54 -4.03 8.84
C ILE A 242 -15.96 -3.78 7.45
N MET A 243 -15.03 -4.63 6.99
CA MET A 243 -14.42 -4.52 5.67
C MET A 243 -15.38 -4.93 4.56
N TYR A 244 -15.29 -4.22 3.44
CA TYR A 244 -16.04 -4.51 2.22
C TYR A 244 -15.09 -5.03 1.14
N ASP A 245 -15.61 -5.75 0.16
CA ASP A 245 -14.77 -6.33 -0.90
C ASP A 245 -14.57 -5.34 -2.05
N PHE A 246 -15.68 -4.91 -2.66
CA PHE A 246 -15.67 -4.13 -3.89
C PHE A 246 -16.76 -3.05 -3.88
N PRO A 247 -16.60 -1.95 -4.65
CA PRO A 247 -17.58 -0.87 -4.71
C PRO A 247 -18.98 -1.29 -5.19
N ASP A 248 -19.07 -2.31 -6.05
CA ASP A 248 -20.31 -2.85 -6.61
C ASP A 248 -21.15 -3.64 -5.59
N THR A 249 -20.51 -4.22 -4.58
CA THR A 249 -21.12 -5.02 -3.51
C THR A 249 -21.29 -4.23 -2.20
N ALA A 250 -20.92 -2.94 -2.20
CA ALA A 250 -20.86 -2.10 -1.01
C ALA A 250 -22.25 -1.72 -0.46
N SER A 251 -22.72 -2.39 0.60
CA SER A 251 -24.07 -2.17 1.16
C SER A 251 -24.34 -0.73 1.62
N PHE A 252 -23.30 0.03 2.00
CA PHE A 252 -23.41 1.41 2.48
C PHE A 252 -23.59 2.47 1.37
N LEU A 253 -23.41 2.08 0.10
CA LEU A 253 -23.66 2.94 -1.06
C LEU A 253 -25.04 2.63 -1.65
N THR A 254 -25.73 3.65 -2.16
CA THR A 254 -26.98 3.44 -2.93
C THR A 254 -26.67 2.78 -4.28
N PRO A 255 -27.63 2.12 -4.95
CA PRO A 255 -27.39 1.50 -6.25
C PRO A 255 -26.78 2.45 -7.29
N GLN A 256 -27.26 3.70 -7.33
CA GLN A 256 -26.71 4.73 -8.23
C GLN A 256 -25.27 5.13 -7.86
N GLU A 257 -24.96 5.23 -6.56
CA GLU A 257 -23.60 5.52 -6.08
C GLU A 257 -22.63 4.36 -6.41
N ARG A 258 -23.07 3.10 -6.30
CA ARG A 258 -22.28 1.91 -6.68
C ARG A 258 -22.00 1.85 -8.16
N ALA A 259 -23.02 2.13 -8.99
CA ALA A 259 -22.89 2.20 -10.44
C ALA A 259 -21.89 3.29 -10.83
N TRP A 260 -22.00 4.48 -10.24
CA TRP A 260 -21.06 5.57 -10.46
C TRP A 260 -19.63 5.21 -10.06
N ALA A 261 -19.43 4.64 -8.86
CA ALA A 261 -18.12 4.25 -8.36
C ALA A 261 -17.45 3.17 -9.24
N SER A 262 -18.23 2.19 -9.70
CA SER A 262 -17.75 1.13 -10.58
C SER A 262 -17.40 1.67 -11.98
N HIS A 263 -18.24 2.56 -12.52
CA HIS A 263 -18.03 3.17 -13.83
C HIS A 263 -16.71 3.95 -13.90
N ARG A 264 -16.45 4.83 -12.92
CA ARG A 264 -15.22 5.63 -12.89
C ARG A 264 -13.94 4.79 -12.78
N LEU A 265 -13.98 3.66 -12.09
CA LEU A 265 -12.83 2.77 -11.92
C LEU A 265 -12.54 2.00 -13.21
N LYS A 266 -13.59 1.47 -13.86
CA LYS A 266 -13.48 0.73 -15.12
C LYS A 266 -12.89 1.58 -16.25
N TYR A 267 -13.29 2.85 -16.35
CA TYR A 267 -12.89 3.73 -17.47
C TYR A 267 -11.81 4.76 -17.14
N GLN A 268 -11.15 4.62 -16.00
CA GLN A 268 -10.11 5.56 -15.59
C GLN A 268 -8.91 5.60 -16.57
N GLY A 269 -8.56 4.47 -17.18
CA GLY A 269 -7.50 4.37 -18.19
C GLY A 269 -7.87 4.98 -19.54
N SER A 270 -9.16 5.22 -19.76
CA SER A 270 -9.74 5.71 -21.02
C SER A 270 -9.89 7.24 -21.10
N LYS A 271 -9.60 7.96 -20.01
CA LYS A 271 -9.85 9.41 -19.85
C LYS A 271 -9.28 10.31 -20.95
N ARG A 272 -8.24 9.89 -21.69
CA ARG A 272 -7.60 10.69 -22.74
C ARG A 272 -7.71 10.13 -24.16
N SER A 273 -7.98 8.83 -24.31
CA SER A 273 -8.05 8.17 -25.62
C SER A 273 -9.45 8.21 -26.24
N GLY A 274 -10.48 8.60 -25.49
CA GLY A 274 -11.89 8.51 -25.94
C GLY A 274 -12.43 7.08 -26.06
N ARG A 275 -11.55 6.07 -26.17
CA ARG A 275 -11.88 4.64 -26.21
C ARG A 275 -12.03 4.04 -24.81
N MET A 276 -13.20 3.47 -24.53
CA MET A 276 -13.55 2.76 -23.31
C MET A 276 -13.01 1.31 -23.33
N ILE A 277 -11.80 1.08 -22.79
CA ILE A 277 -11.15 -0.24 -22.83
C ILE A 277 -11.12 -0.82 -21.41
N ALA A 278 -11.79 -1.96 -21.21
CA ALA A 278 -11.80 -2.66 -19.93
C ALA A 278 -10.47 -3.41 -19.68
N GLU A 279 -9.96 -3.39 -18.45
CA GLU A 279 -8.76 -4.16 -18.10
C GLU A 279 -9.06 -5.68 -18.13
N SER A 280 -8.15 -6.49 -18.68
CA SER A 280 -8.34 -7.95 -18.75
C SER A 280 -8.38 -8.60 -17.36
N GLU A 281 -9.43 -9.37 -17.07
CA GLU A 281 -9.68 -9.98 -15.76
C GLU A 281 -9.15 -11.41 -15.58
N LYS A 282 -8.55 -12.04 -16.60
CA LYS A 282 -8.05 -13.43 -16.50
C LYS A 282 -6.61 -13.50 -15.98
N PHE A 283 -6.37 -14.34 -14.97
CA PHE A 283 -5.03 -14.57 -14.42
C PHE A 283 -4.16 -15.28 -15.45
N GLU A 284 -3.01 -14.70 -15.76
CA GLU A 284 -2.02 -15.32 -16.62
C GLU A 284 -0.60 -15.04 -16.12
N TRP A 285 0.23 -16.09 -16.06
CA TRP A 285 1.61 -16.00 -15.57
C TRP A 285 2.47 -15.00 -16.36
N ARG A 286 2.11 -14.75 -17.62
CA ARG A 286 2.74 -13.73 -18.46
C ARG A 286 2.72 -12.35 -17.82
N PHE A 287 1.67 -11.98 -17.09
CA PHE A 287 1.56 -10.68 -16.43
C PHE A 287 2.52 -10.56 -15.24
N VAL A 288 2.74 -11.65 -14.51
CA VAL A 288 3.74 -11.70 -13.42
C VAL A 288 5.14 -11.55 -14.00
N LYS A 289 5.48 -12.32 -15.05
CA LYS A 289 6.76 -12.19 -15.75
C LYS A 289 6.96 -10.78 -16.33
N ALA A 290 5.93 -10.21 -16.94
CA ALA A 290 5.96 -8.86 -17.49
C ALA A 290 6.19 -7.80 -16.41
N ALA A 291 5.64 -7.96 -15.20
CA ALA A 291 5.87 -7.06 -14.08
C ALA A 291 7.31 -7.19 -13.52
N VAL A 292 7.76 -8.41 -13.26
CA VAL A 292 9.09 -8.68 -12.66
C VAL A 292 10.25 -8.32 -13.60
N MET A 293 10.03 -8.40 -14.92
CA MET A 293 11.02 -8.02 -15.93
C MET A 293 10.89 -6.55 -16.38
N ASP A 294 9.97 -5.77 -15.80
CA ASP A 294 9.78 -4.39 -16.21
C ASP A 294 10.84 -3.47 -15.58
N TRP A 295 11.53 -2.71 -16.42
CA TRP A 295 12.53 -1.73 -15.99
C TRP A 295 11.94 -0.68 -15.04
N GLN A 296 10.68 -0.30 -15.23
CA GLN A 296 10.02 0.71 -14.40
C GLN A 296 9.77 0.19 -12.97
N VAL A 297 9.50 -1.11 -12.82
CA VAL A 297 9.31 -1.77 -11.52
C VAL A 297 10.64 -1.84 -10.79
N TRP A 298 11.73 -2.16 -11.48
CA TRP A 298 13.08 -2.16 -10.88
C TRP A 298 13.52 -0.78 -10.43
N LEU A 299 13.35 0.26 -11.24
CA LEU A 299 13.63 1.64 -10.81
C LEU A 299 12.71 2.07 -9.66
N GLY A 300 11.43 1.69 -9.69
CA GLY A 300 10.49 1.89 -8.60
C GLY A 300 10.92 1.20 -7.30
N THR A 301 11.51 0.01 -7.41
CA THR A 301 12.06 -0.78 -6.31
C THR A 301 13.31 -0.14 -5.73
N ILE A 302 14.25 0.31 -6.57
CA ILE A 302 15.46 1.02 -6.11
C ILE A 302 15.09 2.34 -5.42
N MET A 303 14.13 3.08 -5.99
CA MET A 303 13.55 4.26 -5.35
C MET A 303 12.94 3.91 -3.98
N PHE A 304 12.20 2.81 -3.89
CA PHE A 304 11.56 2.35 -2.66
C PHE A 304 12.58 1.90 -1.60
N ILE A 305 13.62 1.16 -1.96
CA ILE A 305 14.76 0.82 -1.10
C ILE A 305 15.42 2.09 -0.54
N GLY A 306 15.59 3.11 -1.40
CA GLY A 306 16.11 4.42 -1.04
C GLY A 306 15.30 5.17 0.03
N ILE A 307 14.04 4.79 0.24
CA ILE A 307 13.13 5.38 1.24
C ILE A 307 12.97 4.47 2.46
N VAL A 308 12.77 3.18 2.22
CA VAL A 308 12.42 2.19 3.25
C VAL A 308 13.62 1.76 4.09
N CYS A 309 14.84 1.74 3.53
CA CYS A 309 16.03 1.44 4.31
C CYS A 309 16.28 2.53 5.39
N PRO A 310 16.20 3.84 5.06
CA PRO A 310 16.08 4.92 6.04
C PRO A 310 14.93 4.76 7.04
N LEU A 311 13.74 4.39 6.58
CA LEU A 311 12.56 4.21 7.42
C LEU A 311 12.84 3.20 8.53
N TYR A 312 13.34 2.01 8.18
CA TYR A 312 13.67 0.98 9.17
C TYR A 312 14.83 1.41 10.07
N SER A 313 15.83 2.11 9.54
CA SER A 313 16.93 2.65 10.33
C SER A 313 16.44 3.62 11.42
N ILE A 314 15.60 4.58 11.06
CA ILE A 314 15.01 5.51 12.01
C ILE A 314 14.07 4.79 12.96
N SER A 315 13.15 3.97 12.45
CA SER A 315 12.13 3.30 13.28
C SER A 315 12.75 2.40 14.35
N LEU A 316 13.81 1.66 14.02
CA LEU A 316 14.45 0.73 14.96
C LEU A 316 15.43 1.42 15.92
N PHE A 317 16.10 2.50 15.49
CA PHE A 317 17.23 3.06 16.23
C PHE A 317 17.02 4.51 16.71
N LEU A 318 15.94 5.20 16.35
CA LEU A 318 15.72 6.60 16.74
C LEU A 318 15.78 6.83 18.26
N PRO A 319 15.12 6.02 19.13
CA PRO A 319 15.25 6.20 20.58
C PRO A 319 16.70 6.02 21.07
N THR A 320 17.42 5.06 20.47
CA THR A 320 18.83 4.79 20.79
C THR A 320 19.74 5.93 20.37
N ILE A 321 19.49 6.53 19.20
CA ILE A 321 20.23 7.71 18.72
C ILE A 321 20.01 8.88 19.67
N ILE A 322 18.76 9.16 20.06
CA ILE A 322 18.44 10.28 20.96
C ILE A 322 19.03 10.05 22.36
N ASN A 323 18.92 8.84 22.91
CA ASN A 323 19.50 8.53 24.22
C ASN A 323 21.02 8.77 24.26
N GLN A 324 21.73 8.49 23.16
CA GLN A 324 23.17 8.73 23.06
C GLN A 324 23.56 10.20 22.99
N LEU A 325 22.60 11.10 22.79
CA LEU A 325 22.82 12.54 22.89
C LEU A 325 22.91 13.04 24.35
N GLY A 326 22.78 12.14 25.33
CA GLY A 326 22.87 12.45 26.77
C GLY A 326 21.51 12.59 27.46
N TYR A 327 20.40 12.28 26.78
CA TYR A 327 19.06 12.28 27.39
C TYR A 327 18.79 10.96 28.12
N GLU A 328 18.10 11.03 29.26
CA GLU A 328 17.56 9.85 29.94
C GLU A 328 16.64 9.04 29.01
N ALA A 329 16.55 7.72 29.23
CA ALA A 329 15.81 6.81 28.35
C ALA A 329 14.32 7.21 28.18
N ALA A 330 13.66 7.64 29.25
CA ALA A 330 12.27 8.11 29.20
C ALA A 330 12.14 9.40 28.36
N THR A 331 13.01 10.37 28.60
CA THR A 331 13.06 11.63 27.82
C THR A 331 13.36 11.38 26.35
N ALA A 332 14.27 10.44 26.04
CA ALA A 332 14.59 10.07 24.67
C ALA A 332 13.40 9.50 23.91
N GLN A 333 12.56 8.68 24.56
CA GLN A 333 11.31 8.19 23.96
C GLN A 333 10.30 9.33 23.75
N LEU A 334 10.13 10.22 24.72
CA LEU A 334 9.23 11.38 24.59
C LEU A 334 9.65 12.31 23.44
N LEU A 335 10.96 12.50 23.23
CA LEU A 335 11.51 13.29 22.13
C LEU A 335 11.26 12.66 20.74
N THR A 336 10.90 11.38 20.64
CA THR A 336 10.48 10.79 19.36
C THR A 336 9.07 11.21 18.93
N ILE A 337 8.20 11.56 19.89
CA ILE A 337 6.78 11.87 19.63
C ILE A 337 6.62 13.05 18.68
N PRO A 338 7.27 14.23 18.90
CA PRO A 338 7.15 15.36 17.99
C PRO A 338 7.62 15.03 16.57
N ILE A 339 8.69 14.24 16.44
CA ILE A 339 9.24 13.82 15.14
C ILE A 339 8.18 13.04 14.34
N TYR A 340 7.59 12.03 14.96
CA TYR A 340 6.59 11.17 14.31
C TYR A 340 5.27 11.88 14.03
N ILE A 341 4.81 12.76 14.93
CA ILE A 341 3.61 13.57 14.70
C ILE A 341 3.83 14.53 13.51
N SER A 342 4.95 15.23 13.47
CA SER A 342 5.28 16.11 12.34
C SER A 342 5.41 15.34 11.03
N ALA A 343 6.01 14.15 11.06
CA ALA A 343 6.09 13.29 9.88
C ALA A 343 4.71 12.82 9.39
N ALA A 344 3.77 12.52 10.29
CA ALA A 344 2.39 12.18 9.94
C ALA A 344 1.67 13.35 9.25
N ILE A 345 1.81 14.57 9.80
CA ILE A 345 1.22 15.79 9.23
C ILE A 345 1.81 16.06 7.83
N MET A 346 3.13 15.96 7.69
CA MET A 346 3.81 16.13 6.40
C MET A 346 3.41 15.07 5.37
N CYS A 347 3.18 13.83 5.81
CA CYS A 347 2.73 12.73 4.97
C CYS A 347 1.36 13.04 4.36
N ILE A 348 0.40 13.44 5.19
CA ILE A 348 -0.96 13.80 4.77
C ILE A 348 -0.93 15.06 3.89
N GLY A 349 -0.19 16.09 4.30
CA GLY A 349 -0.07 17.36 3.57
C GLY A 349 0.51 17.19 2.17
N THR A 350 1.66 16.51 2.05
CA THR A 350 2.31 16.24 0.76
C THR A 350 1.44 15.37 -0.14
N SER A 351 0.78 14.35 0.42
CA SER A 351 -0.12 13.48 -0.35
C SER A 351 -1.33 14.23 -0.89
N LYS A 352 -1.90 15.15 -0.10
CA LYS A 352 -3.02 16.02 -0.53
C LYS A 352 -2.59 16.97 -1.64
N LEU A 353 -1.39 17.54 -1.54
CA LEU A 353 -0.84 18.40 -2.59
C LEU A 353 -0.54 17.61 -3.87
N SER A 354 -0.03 16.40 -3.75
CA SER A 354 0.22 15.49 -4.89
C SER A 354 -1.06 15.16 -5.66
N ASP A 355 -2.14 14.81 -4.96
CA ASP A 355 -3.43 14.55 -5.62
C ASP A 355 -4.05 15.81 -6.21
N ARG A 356 -3.93 16.97 -5.54
CA ARG A 356 -4.35 18.26 -6.12
C ARG A 356 -3.60 18.59 -7.41
N ALA A 357 -2.28 18.37 -7.43
CA ALA A 357 -1.45 18.57 -8.61
C ALA A 357 -1.89 17.63 -9.74
N ALA A 358 -2.09 16.35 -9.44
CA ALA A 358 -2.54 15.37 -10.43
C ALA A 358 -3.91 15.72 -11.02
N LYS A 359 -4.87 16.16 -10.19
CA LYS A 359 -6.19 16.62 -10.66
C LYS A 359 -6.10 17.86 -11.54
N ALA A 360 -5.10 18.70 -11.33
CA ALA A 360 -4.80 19.86 -12.18
C ALA A 360 -3.97 19.50 -13.43
N GLY A 361 -3.63 18.22 -13.65
CA GLY A 361 -2.81 17.77 -14.78
C GLY A 361 -1.30 17.97 -14.60
N ASN A 362 -0.85 18.37 -13.39
CA ASN A 362 0.56 18.55 -13.06
C ASN A 362 1.24 17.23 -12.67
N SER A 363 2.58 17.21 -12.76
CA SER A 363 3.39 16.03 -12.41
C SER A 363 3.44 15.76 -10.90
N ARG A 364 3.51 14.47 -10.54
CA ARG A 364 3.59 13.94 -9.18
C ARG A 364 5.03 13.79 -8.67
N TRP A 365 6.03 13.64 -9.54
CA TRP A 365 7.43 13.44 -9.10
C TRP A 365 7.97 14.48 -8.09
N PRO A 366 7.61 15.80 -8.11
CA PRO A 366 8.16 16.75 -7.14
C PRO A 366 7.78 16.41 -5.70
N TYR A 367 6.62 15.80 -5.50
CA TYR A 367 6.10 15.38 -4.20
C TYR A 367 6.76 14.10 -3.67
N ILE A 368 7.68 13.51 -4.43
CA ILE A 368 8.52 12.37 -4.02
C ILE A 368 9.97 12.84 -3.92
N PHE A 369 10.43 13.59 -4.93
CA PHE A 369 11.80 14.09 -5.00
C PHE A 369 12.17 15.00 -3.82
N TRP A 370 11.37 16.03 -3.52
CA TRP A 370 11.70 16.95 -2.43
C TRP A 370 11.71 16.29 -1.04
N PRO A 371 10.75 15.41 -0.70
CA PRO A 371 10.86 14.59 0.50
C PRO A 371 12.14 13.77 0.54
N MET A 372 12.55 13.11 -0.55
CA MET A 372 13.82 12.35 -0.59
C MET A 372 15.06 13.23 -0.42
N ILE A 373 15.05 14.46 -0.94
CA ILE A 373 16.11 15.45 -0.68
C ILE A 373 16.15 15.80 0.81
N ALA A 374 15.01 15.96 1.47
CA ALA A 374 14.96 16.17 2.92
C ALA A 374 15.56 14.98 3.69
N ILE A 375 15.30 13.74 3.26
CA ILE A 375 15.94 12.53 3.84
C ILE A 375 17.47 12.65 3.76
N LEU A 376 17.99 12.96 2.56
CA LEU A 376 19.42 13.09 2.30
C LEU A 376 20.05 14.19 3.16
N VAL A 377 19.47 15.39 3.14
CA VAL A 377 19.97 16.54 3.91
C VAL A 377 19.95 16.26 5.42
N GLY A 378 18.88 15.66 5.93
CA GLY A 378 18.78 15.32 7.35
C GLY A 378 19.86 14.34 7.81
N PHE A 379 20.18 13.31 7.00
CA PHE A 379 21.27 12.40 7.32
C PHE A 379 22.65 13.03 7.17
N ILE A 380 22.87 13.93 6.19
CA ILE A 380 24.12 14.69 6.07
C ILE A 380 24.34 15.55 7.32
N ILE A 381 23.30 16.24 7.80
CA ILE A 381 23.34 17.03 9.03
C ILE A 381 23.68 16.13 10.23
N ALA A 382 22.97 15.00 10.39
CA ALA A 382 23.21 14.07 11.49
C ALA A 382 24.63 13.48 11.46
N LEU A 383 25.14 13.13 10.28
CA LEU A 383 26.50 12.62 10.09
C LEU A 383 27.55 13.68 10.43
N ALA A 384 27.42 14.88 9.87
CA ALA A 384 28.38 15.97 10.09
C ALA A 384 28.43 16.37 11.57
N ALA A 385 27.27 16.49 12.23
CA ALA A 385 27.20 16.81 13.65
C ALA A 385 27.77 15.70 14.53
N SER A 386 27.51 14.43 14.20
CA SER A 386 28.07 13.30 14.94
C SER A 386 29.59 13.18 14.77
N ALA A 387 30.12 13.54 13.60
CA ALA A 387 31.56 13.58 13.35
C ALA A 387 32.26 14.71 14.12
N HIS A 388 31.70 15.92 14.10
CA HIS A 388 32.26 17.16 14.66
C HIS A 388 31.70 17.51 16.04
N GLY A 389 32.00 16.69 17.05
CA GLY A 389 31.76 17.02 18.46
C GLY A 389 30.39 16.61 19.01
N GLY A 390 29.49 16.05 18.19
CA GLY A 390 28.26 15.40 18.65
C GLY A 390 27.22 16.36 19.21
N VAL A 391 27.06 17.55 18.62
CA VAL A 391 26.12 18.58 19.11
C VAL A 391 24.69 18.02 19.15
N PRO A 392 24.11 17.76 20.34
CA PRO A 392 22.83 17.05 20.49
C PRO A 392 21.69 17.63 19.66
N GLY A 393 21.52 18.96 19.72
CA GLY A 393 20.44 19.64 19.02
C GLY A 393 20.53 19.52 17.49
N VAL A 394 21.74 19.47 16.94
CA VAL A 394 21.94 19.38 15.47
C VAL A 394 21.70 17.95 14.98
N VAL A 395 22.15 16.93 15.73
CA VAL A 395 21.83 15.54 15.41
C VAL A 395 20.32 15.30 15.49
N TYR A 396 19.67 15.82 16.54
CA TYR A 396 18.22 15.78 16.69
C TYR A 396 17.49 16.46 15.52
N ALA A 397 17.92 17.67 15.11
CA ALA A 397 17.35 18.35 13.95
C ALA A 397 17.54 17.56 12.65
N GLY A 398 18.70 16.92 12.46
CA GLY A 398 18.98 16.06 11.31
C GLY A 398 18.01 14.88 11.22
N VAL A 399 17.84 14.11 12.31
CA VAL A 399 16.89 12.99 12.33
C VAL A 399 15.43 13.44 12.24
N PHE A 400 15.10 14.63 12.75
CA PHE A 400 13.77 15.24 12.59
C PHE A 400 13.44 15.48 11.12
N ILE A 401 14.34 16.17 10.41
CA ILE A 401 14.19 16.47 8.97
C ILE A 401 14.13 15.17 8.16
N THR A 402 15.01 14.21 8.45
CA THR A 402 15.03 12.91 7.80
C THR A 402 13.67 12.21 7.92
N THR A 403 13.11 12.14 9.12
CA THR A 403 11.83 11.47 9.37
C THR A 403 10.68 12.17 8.66
N CYS A 404 10.67 13.51 8.65
CA CYS A 404 9.68 14.30 7.91
C CYS A 404 9.77 14.12 6.39
N GLY A 405 10.92 13.73 5.85
CA GLY A 405 11.08 13.37 4.43
C GLY A 405 10.68 11.93 4.09
N ILE A 406 10.93 10.98 5.00
CA ILE A 406 10.66 9.55 4.78
C ILE A 406 9.16 9.28 4.61
N TYR A 407 8.35 9.70 5.58
CA TYR A 407 6.93 9.32 5.62
C TYR A 407 6.10 9.84 4.44
N PRO A 408 6.33 11.05 3.90
CA PRO A 408 5.67 11.48 2.66
C PRO A 408 6.17 10.76 1.40
N ALA A 409 7.44 10.37 1.36
CA ALA A 409 8.04 9.76 0.16
C ALA A 409 7.45 8.36 -0.12
N VAL A 410 7.14 7.58 0.93
CA VAL A 410 6.59 6.22 0.82
C VAL A 410 5.27 6.15 0.04
N PRO A 411 4.18 6.81 0.45
CA PRO A 411 2.90 6.74 -0.27
C PRO A 411 3.02 7.35 -1.68
N GLY A 412 3.87 8.37 -1.86
CA GLY A 412 4.14 8.95 -3.17
C GLY A 412 4.76 7.93 -4.14
N ASN A 413 5.79 7.21 -3.70
CA ASN A 413 6.45 6.15 -4.49
C ASN A 413 5.47 5.04 -4.88
N ILE A 414 4.70 4.51 -3.92
CA ILE A 414 3.73 3.42 -4.16
C ILE A 414 2.67 3.86 -5.15
N THR A 415 2.12 5.05 -4.93
CA THR A 415 1.06 5.60 -5.81
C THR A 415 1.59 5.85 -7.22
N TRP A 416 2.81 6.36 -7.35
CA TRP A 416 3.38 6.69 -8.66
C TRP A 416 3.64 5.44 -9.50
N ILE A 417 4.12 4.34 -8.90
CA ILE A 417 4.27 3.07 -9.61
C ILE A 417 2.91 2.44 -9.91
N ALA A 418 1.99 2.42 -8.94
CA ALA A 418 0.64 1.87 -9.15
C ALA A 418 -0.10 2.57 -10.31
N ASN A 419 0.05 3.89 -10.44
CA ASN A 419 -0.58 4.68 -11.50
C ASN A 419 0.02 4.43 -12.90
N ASN A 420 1.26 3.96 -12.97
CA ASN A 420 1.98 3.75 -14.23
C ASN A 420 1.98 2.28 -14.69
N LEU A 421 1.55 1.35 -13.84
CA LEU A 421 1.30 -0.04 -14.21
C LEU A 421 -0.16 -0.23 -14.64
N ALA A 422 -0.37 -0.42 -15.93
CA ALA A 422 -1.69 -0.76 -16.48
C ALA A 422 -1.94 -2.27 -16.45
N GLY A 423 -3.20 -2.65 -16.25
CA GLY A 423 -3.62 -4.04 -16.11
C GLY A 423 -3.53 -4.51 -14.66
N SER A 424 -4.69 -4.81 -14.08
CA SER A 424 -4.87 -5.18 -12.68
C SER A 424 -3.92 -6.28 -12.18
N TYR A 425 -3.61 -7.32 -12.97
CA TYR A 425 -2.63 -8.35 -12.58
C TYR A 425 -1.18 -7.87 -12.61
N LYS A 426 -0.79 -7.10 -13.64
CA LYS A 426 0.56 -6.55 -13.74
C LYS A 426 0.79 -5.53 -12.62
N ARG A 427 -0.21 -4.72 -12.29
CA ARG A 427 -0.20 -3.79 -11.16
C ARG A 427 -0.06 -4.53 -9.83
N ALA A 428 -0.88 -5.55 -9.56
CA ALA A 428 -0.78 -6.36 -8.34
C ALA A 428 0.60 -7.03 -8.20
N ALA A 429 1.09 -7.66 -9.28
CA ALA A 429 2.41 -8.30 -9.30
C ALA A 429 3.55 -7.28 -9.13
N GLY A 430 3.50 -6.16 -9.84
CA GLY A 430 4.53 -5.12 -9.77
C GLY A 430 4.60 -4.45 -8.41
N MET A 431 3.44 -4.14 -7.81
CA MET A 431 3.39 -3.59 -6.44
C MET A 431 3.90 -4.60 -5.41
N GLY A 432 3.45 -5.87 -5.48
CA GLY A 432 3.93 -6.90 -4.56
C GLY A 432 5.43 -7.18 -4.68
N PHE A 433 5.96 -7.17 -5.91
CA PHE A 433 7.39 -7.34 -6.15
C PHE A 433 8.20 -6.15 -5.64
N GLN A 434 7.78 -4.93 -5.98
CA GLN A 434 8.44 -3.70 -5.56
C GLN A 434 8.51 -3.60 -4.04
N ILE A 435 7.37 -3.80 -3.38
CA ILE A 435 7.26 -3.68 -1.94
C ILE A 435 8.06 -4.81 -1.26
N GLY A 436 7.98 -6.04 -1.78
CA GLY A 436 8.66 -7.19 -1.19
C GLY A 436 10.17 -7.06 -1.23
N ILE A 437 10.73 -6.77 -2.41
CA ILE A 437 12.17 -6.54 -2.55
C ILE A 437 12.61 -5.29 -1.79
N GLY A 438 11.79 -4.24 -1.76
CA GLY A 438 12.08 -3.06 -0.95
C GLY A 438 12.19 -3.35 0.55
N ASN A 439 11.32 -4.22 1.06
CA ASN A 439 11.31 -4.60 2.47
C ASN A 439 12.51 -5.47 2.87
N LEU A 440 13.19 -6.14 1.93
CA LEU A 440 14.51 -6.76 2.20
C LEU A 440 15.55 -5.74 2.69
N SER A 441 15.40 -4.46 2.36
CA SER A 441 16.28 -3.42 2.89
C SER A 441 16.20 -3.25 4.41
N GLY A 442 15.14 -3.77 5.06
CA GLY A 442 15.05 -3.86 6.51
C GLY A 442 16.08 -4.81 7.13
N ALA A 443 16.44 -5.89 6.43
CA ALA A 443 17.56 -6.76 6.82
C ALA A 443 18.89 -5.99 6.79
N MET A 444 19.09 -5.13 5.80
CA MET A 444 20.26 -4.25 5.72
C MET A 444 20.25 -3.24 6.87
N ALA A 445 19.14 -2.50 7.04
CA ALA A 445 18.99 -1.44 8.05
C ALA A 445 19.19 -1.97 9.48
N SER A 446 18.72 -3.18 9.78
CA SER A 446 18.90 -3.85 11.08
C SER A 446 20.38 -4.01 11.48
N ASN A 447 21.30 -3.93 10.52
CA ASN A 447 22.73 -4.10 10.71
C ASN A 447 23.54 -2.79 10.60
N PHE A 448 22.90 -1.64 10.37
CA PHE A 448 23.60 -0.36 10.16
C PHE A 448 24.12 0.28 11.44
N TYR A 449 23.34 0.20 12.53
CA TYR A 449 23.65 0.84 13.81
C TYR A 449 24.20 -0.17 14.81
N ARG A 450 25.48 -0.53 14.65
CA ARG A 450 26.13 -1.55 15.48
C ARG A 450 26.62 -0.96 16.80
N LYS A 451 26.62 -1.76 17.87
CA LYS A 451 27.09 -1.34 19.20
C LYS A 451 28.53 -0.79 19.19
N ARG A 452 29.41 -1.34 18.34
CA ARG A 452 30.81 -0.90 18.20
C ARG A 452 30.99 0.50 17.59
N ASP A 453 29.97 0.99 16.89
CA ASP A 453 30.01 2.27 16.19
C ASP A 453 29.43 3.41 17.07
N LYS A 454 29.04 3.10 18.32
CA LYS A 454 28.62 4.09 19.33
C LYS A 454 29.79 5.02 19.72
N PRO A 455 29.52 6.29 20.11
CA PRO A 455 28.21 6.96 20.11
C PRO A 455 27.88 7.70 18.80
N LYS A 456 28.82 7.73 17.84
CA LYS A 456 28.74 8.62 16.66
C LYS A 456 27.99 8.00 15.48
N PHE A 457 27.91 6.67 15.40
CA PHE A 457 27.21 5.93 14.34
C PHE A 457 27.50 6.40 12.90
N ILE A 458 28.73 6.85 12.63
CA ILE A 458 29.16 7.45 11.36
C ILE A 458 28.82 6.55 10.17
N LEU A 459 29.12 5.25 10.28
CA LEU A 459 28.84 4.30 9.20
C LEU A 459 27.34 4.16 8.93
N GLY A 460 26.51 4.07 9.98
CA GLY A 460 25.06 3.92 9.81
C GLY A 460 24.44 5.09 9.06
N HIS A 461 24.86 6.33 9.39
CA HIS A 461 24.44 7.52 8.65
C HIS A 461 24.99 7.54 7.22
N ALA A 462 26.26 7.20 7.01
CA ALA A 462 26.88 7.19 5.68
C ALA A 462 26.24 6.16 4.72
N LEU A 463 25.91 4.96 5.22
CA LEU A 463 25.22 3.93 4.44
C LEU A 463 23.83 4.39 4.00
N ASN A 464 23.08 5.02 4.91
CA ASN A 464 21.78 5.61 4.58
C ASN A 464 21.88 6.71 3.53
N ILE A 465 22.89 7.59 3.61
CA ILE A 465 23.14 8.61 2.58
C ILE A 465 23.35 7.96 1.21
N GLY A 466 24.21 6.95 1.10
CA GLY A 466 24.47 6.25 -0.17
C GLY A 466 23.22 5.62 -0.77
N ILE A 467 22.39 4.98 0.06
CA ILE A 467 21.16 4.32 -0.38
C ILE A 467 20.09 5.34 -0.80
N VAL A 468 19.94 6.44 -0.07
CA VAL A 468 19.02 7.53 -0.45
C VAL A 468 19.45 8.20 -1.74
N SER A 469 20.75 8.45 -1.93
CA SER A 469 21.29 9.00 -3.17
C SER A 469 21.00 8.10 -4.38
N LEU A 470 21.13 6.78 -4.23
CA LEU A 470 20.75 5.81 -5.25
C LEU A 470 19.25 5.89 -5.56
N GLY A 471 18.41 6.01 -4.52
CA GLY A 471 16.97 6.21 -4.69
C GLY A 471 16.61 7.49 -5.45
N ILE A 472 17.28 8.62 -5.14
CA ILE A 472 17.09 9.91 -5.84
C ILE A 472 17.49 9.78 -7.31
N ALA A 473 18.60 9.10 -7.62
CA ALA A 473 19.00 8.83 -9.00
C ALA A 473 17.93 8.00 -9.75
N ALA A 474 17.31 7.02 -9.07
CA ALA A 474 16.22 6.24 -9.64
C ALA A 474 14.96 7.09 -9.93
N VAL A 475 14.57 8.01 -9.03
CA VAL A 475 13.46 8.96 -9.25
C VAL A 475 13.69 9.76 -10.53
N MET A 476 14.89 10.35 -10.66
CA MET A 476 15.24 11.20 -11.81
C MET A 476 15.27 10.40 -13.11
N THR A 477 15.82 9.19 -13.07
CA THR A 477 15.87 8.28 -14.22
C THR A 477 14.46 7.87 -14.66
N LEU A 478 13.59 7.55 -13.70
CA LEU A 478 12.20 7.16 -13.98
C LEU A 478 11.43 8.33 -14.62
N ARG A 479 11.53 9.53 -14.02
CA ARG A 479 10.92 10.76 -14.55
C ARG A 479 11.39 11.06 -15.98
N TRP A 480 12.70 10.96 -16.23
CA TRP A 480 13.26 11.25 -17.55
C TRP A 480 12.79 10.25 -18.61
N ASN A 481 12.77 8.95 -18.30
CA ASN A 481 12.30 7.93 -19.23
C ASN A 481 10.80 8.07 -19.52
N TYR A 482 9.96 8.30 -18.50
CA TYR A 482 8.53 8.54 -18.73
C TYR A 482 8.28 9.78 -19.60
N ALA A 483 8.99 10.89 -19.34
CA ALA A 483 8.86 12.09 -20.15
C ALA A 483 9.30 11.85 -21.60
N ARG A 484 10.39 11.11 -21.81
CA ARG A 484 10.87 10.74 -23.14
C ARG A 484 9.88 9.86 -23.89
N ILE A 485 9.31 8.84 -23.24
CA ILE A 485 8.35 7.92 -23.87
C ILE A 485 7.05 8.66 -24.20
N ASN A 486 6.55 9.50 -23.29
CA ASN A 486 5.37 10.32 -23.57
C ASN A 486 5.61 11.26 -24.76
N ALA A 487 6.75 11.98 -24.78
CA ALA A 487 7.09 12.88 -25.89
C ALA A 487 7.35 12.14 -27.22
N GLN A 488 7.75 10.87 -27.19
CA GLN A 488 7.82 10.04 -28.38
C GLN A 488 6.42 9.68 -28.87
N ARG A 489 5.55 9.17 -27.98
CA ARG A 489 4.16 8.81 -28.33
C ARG A 489 3.32 10.00 -28.78
N ASP A 490 3.60 11.20 -28.27
CA ASP A 490 2.94 12.43 -28.71
C ASP A 490 3.41 12.88 -30.11
N ARG A 491 4.63 12.52 -30.52
CA ARG A 491 5.14 12.80 -31.87
C ARG A 491 4.70 11.78 -32.91
N ASP A 492 4.52 10.53 -32.48
CA ASP A 492 4.16 9.44 -33.39
C ASP A 492 2.67 9.51 -33.82
N GLU A 493 1.84 10.33 -33.16
CA GLU A 493 0.38 10.54 -33.41
C GLU A 493 -0.43 9.23 -33.57
N SER A 494 0.15 8.08 -33.17
CA SER A 494 -0.50 6.80 -33.31
C SER A 494 -1.50 6.63 -32.17
N ASP A 495 -2.76 6.98 -32.43
CA ASP A 495 -3.88 6.74 -31.50
C ASP A 495 -4.23 5.24 -31.37
N GLY A 496 -3.38 4.35 -31.92
CA GLY A 496 -3.67 2.92 -32.03
C GLY A 496 -4.93 2.66 -32.86
N ALA A 497 -5.26 3.55 -33.80
CA ALA A 497 -6.46 3.43 -34.63
C ALA A 497 -6.50 2.08 -35.37
N ASP A 498 -5.33 1.60 -35.81
CA ASP A 498 -5.15 0.34 -36.53
C ASP A 498 -5.03 -0.90 -35.62
N ILE A 499 -5.06 -0.74 -34.30
CA ILE A 499 -4.91 -1.82 -33.31
C ILE A 499 -6.27 -2.12 -32.69
N ASN A 500 -6.63 -3.41 -32.61
CA ASN A 500 -7.87 -3.85 -31.97
C ASN A 500 -7.87 -3.53 -30.46
N ASP A 501 -9.03 -3.18 -29.89
CA ASP A 501 -9.19 -2.82 -28.47
C ASP A 501 -8.70 -3.93 -27.52
N ASP A 502 -8.92 -5.21 -27.88
CA ASP A 502 -8.41 -6.36 -27.13
C ASP A 502 -6.87 -6.45 -27.12
N GLU A 503 -6.23 -6.00 -28.20
CA GLU A 503 -4.77 -5.99 -28.32
C GLU A 503 -4.18 -4.80 -27.58
N ILE A 504 -4.81 -3.62 -27.65
CA ILE A 504 -4.47 -2.45 -26.83
C ILE A 504 -4.59 -2.80 -25.34
N ALA A 505 -5.66 -3.48 -24.92
CA ALA A 505 -5.85 -3.93 -23.55
C ALA A 505 -4.72 -4.86 -23.08
N LYS A 506 -4.24 -5.77 -23.95
CA LYS A 506 -3.11 -6.68 -23.66
C LYS A 506 -1.77 -5.96 -23.58
N MET A 507 -1.57 -4.91 -24.37
CA MET A 507 -0.35 -4.08 -24.32
C MET A 507 -0.24 -3.29 -23.03
N GLY A 508 -1.36 -2.91 -22.42
CA GLY A 508 -1.41 -2.22 -21.12
C GLY A 508 -0.64 -0.89 -21.15
N ASP A 509 0.37 -0.76 -20.30
CA ASP A 509 1.19 0.46 -20.15
C ASP A 509 2.15 0.68 -21.34
N ARG A 510 2.36 -0.36 -22.14
CA ARG A 510 3.11 -0.29 -23.40
C ARG A 510 2.26 0.19 -24.58
N ALA A 511 0.95 0.28 -24.41
CA ALA A 511 0.05 0.74 -25.48
C ALA A 511 0.44 2.15 -25.97
N PRO A 512 0.35 2.44 -27.28
CA PRO A 512 0.61 3.77 -27.81
C PRO A 512 -0.34 4.85 -27.24
N THR A 513 -1.55 4.46 -26.84
CA THR A 513 -2.57 5.32 -26.22
C THR A 513 -2.28 5.61 -24.74
N PHE A 514 -1.43 4.82 -24.08
CA PHE A 514 -1.10 5.02 -22.67
C PHE A 514 -0.16 6.21 -22.50
N ARG A 515 -0.40 7.01 -21.45
CA ARG A 515 0.50 8.10 -21.05
C ARG A 515 0.92 7.90 -19.62
N TYR A 516 2.24 7.89 -19.41
CA TYR A 516 2.81 7.79 -18.07
C TYR A 516 2.50 9.06 -17.29
N THR A 517 2.06 8.90 -16.05
CA THR A 517 1.98 10.00 -15.10
C THR A 517 3.40 10.38 -14.69
N LEU A 518 3.80 11.63 -14.95
CA LEU A 518 5.11 12.16 -14.57
C LEU A 518 5.19 12.48 -13.09
#